data_AF-A0A7Y5D5I0-F1
#
_entry.id   AF-A0A7Y5D5I0-F1
#
_cell.length_a   1.000
_cell.length_b   1.000
_cell.length_c   1.000
_cell.angle_alpha   90.00
_cell.angle_beta   90.00
_cell.angle_gamma   90.00
#
_symmetry.space_group_name_H-M   'P 1'
#
loop_
_entity.id
_entity.type
_entity.pdbx_description
1 polymer ?
#
loop_
_entity_poly.entity_id
_entity_poly.type
_entity_poly.pdbx_seq_one_letter_code
_entity_poly.pdbx_strand_id
1 'polypeptide(L)' 'MSDTGDVTLFAPIKQKQCANCGVLFACGQTEPNGACWCNNVPAVLAPDPAKNCLCRVCLKAYVIEL' A
#
# COMPACT_ATOMS: atom_id res chain seq x y z
N MET A 1 29.05 8.79 15.32
CA MET A 1 27.99 7.77 15.39
C MET A 1 26.73 8.46 14.87
N SER A 2 26.65 8.61 13.55
CA SER A 2 25.71 7.86 12.67
C SER A 2 24.28 8.36 12.93
N ASP A 3 23.59 9.06 12.03
CA ASP A 3 23.57 8.85 10.59
C ASP A 3 22.96 10.09 9.89
N THR A 4 23.64 10.59 8.87
CA THR A 4 23.10 11.54 7.89
C THR A 4 22.09 10.77 7.04
N GLY A 5 20.80 11.10 7.13
CA GLY A 5 19.73 10.32 6.50
C GLY A 5 18.56 11.14 5.95
N ASP A 6 18.85 12.28 5.33
CA ASP A 6 18.00 12.83 4.28
C ASP A 6 18.05 11.87 3.08
N VAL A 7 17.22 10.82 3.09
CA VAL A 7 16.93 9.98 1.93
C VAL A 7 15.43 9.70 1.96
N THR A 8 14.69 10.56 1.28
CA THR A 8 13.45 10.30 0.55
C THR A 8 12.42 9.36 1.22
N LEU A 9 11.26 9.93 1.57
CA LEU A 9 10.07 9.30 2.16
C LEU A 9 9.45 8.20 1.30
N PHE A 10 10.16 7.09 1.20
CA PHE A 10 9.90 5.98 0.30
C PHE A 10 9.52 4.77 1.13
N ALA A 11 8.22 4.45 1.19
CA ALA A 11 7.73 3.33 1.97
C ALA A 11 8.35 2.01 1.46
N PRO A 12 9.20 1.32 2.24
CA PRO A 12 9.93 0.16 1.75
C PRO A 12 8.95 -0.92 1.28
N ILE A 13 9.33 -1.65 0.23
CA ILE A 13 8.53 -2.76 -0.28
C ILE A 13 8.43 -3.82 0.84
N LYS A 14 7.20 -4.13 1.24
CA LYS A 14 6.88 -5.17 2.23
C LYS A 14 5.95 -6.18 1.59
N GLN A 15 6.24 -7.46 1.78
CA GLN A 15 5.30 -8.52 1.46
C GLN A 15 4.19 -8.54 2.52
N LYS A 16 2.95 -8.61 2.07
CA LYS A 16 1.74 -8.61 2.91
C LYS A 16 0.78 -9.69 2.41
N GLN A 17 -0.12 -10.12 3.28
CA GLN A 17 -1.22 -11.01 2.93
C GLN A 17 -2.52 -10.21 2.86
N CYS A 18 -3.30 -10.41 1.81
CA CYS A 18 -4.59 -9.74 1.66
C CYS A 18 -5.59 -10.28 2.70
N ALA A 19 -6.22 -9.39 3.45
CA ALA A 19 -7.22 -9.79 4.45
C ALA A 19 -8.52 -10.35 3.85
N ASN A 20 -8.84 -9.96 2.61
CA ASN A 20 -10.07 -10.40 1.94
C ASN A 20 -9.91 -11.74 1.21
N CYS A 21 -8.81 -11.91 0.46
CA CYS A 21 -8.62 -13.09 -0.39
C CYS A 21 -7.39 -13.94 -0.05
N GLY A 22 -6.60 -13.56 0.97
CA GLY A 22 -5.46 -14.35 1.44
C GLY A 22 -4.22 -14.34 0.55
N VAL A 23 -4.22 -13.68 -0.61
CA VAL A 23 -3.07 -13.67 -1.53
C VAL A 23 -1.90 -12.87 -0.96
N LEU A 24 -0.69 -13.33 -1.23
CA LEU A 24 0.52 -12.56 -0.96
C LEU A 24 0.69 -11.48 -2.03
N PHE A 25 1.01 -10.27 -1.61
CA PHE A 25 1.27 -9.14 -2.51
C PHE A 25 2.33 -8.22 -1.93
N ALA A 26 2.97 -7.45 -2.82
CA ALA A 26 3.91 -6.41 -2.43
C ALA A 26 3.17 -5.07 -2.17
N CYS A 27 3.42 -4.48 -1.01
CA CYS A 27 2.94 -3.16 -0.60
C CYS A 27 4.14 -2.21 -0.50
N GLY A 28 4.00 -0.95 -0.91
CA GLY A 28 5.10 0.01 -1.01
C GLY A 28 5.51 0.28 -2.46
N GLN A 29 6.70 0.84 -2.64
CA GLN A 29 7.24 1.34 -3.92
C GLN A 29 7.46 0.26 -4.99
N THR A 30 6.38 -0.21 -5.58
CA THR A 30 6.39 -1.30 -6.57
C THR A 30 6.23 -0.80 -7.99
N GLU A 31 5.91 0.48 -8.16
CA GLU A 31 5.80 1.13 -9.46
C GLU A 31 7.16 1.71 -9.91
N PRO A 32 7.42 1.85 -11.22
CA PRO A 32 8.72 2.32 -11.75
C PRO A 32 9.16 3.70 -11.26
N ASN A 33 8.22 4.55 -10.85
CA ASN A 33 8.47 5.88 -10.29
C ASN A 33 8.69 5.87 -8.76
N GLY A 34 8.77 4.69 -8.14
CA GLY A 34 8.82 4.55 -6.69
C GLY A 34 7.49 4.87 -6.00
N ALA A 35 6.36 4.94 -6.70
CA ALA A 35 5.07 5.09 -6.03
C ALA A 35 4.57 3.76 -5.48
N CYS A 36 3.77 3.82 -4.40
CA CYS A 36 2.93 2.69 -4.05
C CYS A 36 1.73 2.67 -5.00
N TRP A 37 1.36 1.49 -5.50
CA TRP A 37 0.20 1.35 -6.37
C TRP A 37 -1.10 1.82 -5.73
N CYS A 38 -1.18 1.88 -4.39
CA CYS A 38 -2.35 2.38 -3.67
C CYS A 38 -2.57 3.89 -3.87
N ASN A 39 -1.55 4.63 -4.30
CA ASN A 39 -1.66 6.06 -4.60
C ASN A 39 -2.53 6.32 -5.85
N ASN A 40 -2.72 5.32 -6.71
CA ASN A 40 -3.59 5.41 -7.88
C ASN A 40 -5.06 5.08 -7.55
N VAL A 41 -5.40 4.95 -6.28
CA VAL A 41 -6.74 4.60 -5.81
C VAL A 41 -7.30 5.84 -5.09
N PRO A 42 -8.59 6.20 -5.27
CA PRO A 42 -9.13 7.41 -4.66
C PRO A 42 -8.92 7.40 -3.14
N ALA A 43 -8.50 8.53 -2.58
CA ALA A 43 -8.33 8.73 -1.14
C ALA A 43 -9.69 8.83 -0.40
N VAL A 44 -10.73 8.18 -0.92
CA VAL A 44 -12.07 8.11 -0.29
C VAL A 44 -12.04 7.28 1.00
N LEU A 45 -10.97 6.51 1.21
CA LEU A 45 -10.73 5.75 2.43
C LEU A 45 -9.65 6.43 3.25
N ALA A 46 -10.03 6.96 4.41
CA ALA A 46 -9.07 7.19 5.47
C ALA A 46 -8.40 5.85 5.80
N PRO A 47 -7.06 5.79 5.93
CA PRO A 47 -6.37 4.60 6.40
C PRO A 47 -6.92 4.23 7.78
N ASP A 48 -7.68 3.13 7.85
CA ASP A 48 -8.17 2.59 9.10
C ASP A 48 -7.10 1.63 9.64
N PRO A 49 -6.42 1.96 10.76
CA PRO A 49 -5.39 1.10 11.34
C PRO A 49 -5.95 -0.25 11.84
N ALA A 50 -7.27 -0.37 12.04
CA ALA A 50 -7.93 -1.63 12.35
C ALA A 50 -8.19 -2.50 11.10
N LYS A 51 -8.15 -1.92 9.89
CA LYS A 51 -8.30 -2.67 8.65
C LYS A 51 -6.96 -3.21 8.17
N ASN A 52 -6.90 -4.53 8.08
CA ASN A 52 -5.75 -5.24 7.52
C ASN A 52 -5.56 -4.90 6.02
N CYS A 53 -4.33 -5.04 5.52
CA CYS A 53 -3.99 -4.64 4.16
C CYS A 53 -4.76 -5.44 3.09
N LEU A 54 -5.20 -4.75 2.04
CA LEU A 54 -5.86 -5.35 0.86
C LEU A 54 -4.92 -5.33 -0.35
N CYS A 55 -4.99 -6.35 -1.19
CA CYS A 55 -4.28 -6.35 -2.48
C CYS A 55 -4.96 -5.38 -3.47
N ARG A 56 -4.28 -5.06 -4.58
CA ARG A 56 -4.78 -4.13 -5.61
C ARG A 56 -6.19 -4.46 -6.09
N VAL A 57 -6.50 -5.74 -6.28
CA VAL A 57 -7.81 -6.20 -6.77
C VAL A 57 -8.90 -5.96 -5.72
N CYS A 58 -8.68 -6.42 -4.49
CA CYS A 58 -9.65 -6.24 -3.41
C CYS A 58 -9.82 -4.79 -3.00
N LEU A 59 -8.75 -3.99 -3.00
CA LEU A 59 -8.86 -2.56 -2.72
C LEU A 59 -9.67 -1.82 -3.79
N LYS A 60 -9.45 -2.15 -5.08
CA LYS A 60 -10.24 -1.59 -6.19
C LYS A 60 -11.72 -1.96 -6.11
N ALA A 61 -12.03 -3.22 -5.80
CA ALA A 61 -13.43 -3.65 -5.61
C ALA A 61 -14.07 -2.88 -4.45
N TYR A 62 -13.36 -2.75 -3.32
CA TYR A 62 -13.85 -2.07 -2.14
C TYR A 62 -14.15 -0.58 -2.35
N VAL A 63 -13.39 0.12 -3.21
CA VAL A 63 -13.66 1.54 -3.53
C VAL A 63 -14.75 1.76 -4.59
N ILE A 64 -15.12 0.74 -5.36
CA ILE A 64 -16.22 0.83 -6.34
C ILE A 64 -17.59 0.69 -5.64
N GLU A 65 -17.62 0.03 -4.50
CA GLU A 65 -18.85 -0.19 -3.70
C GLU A 65 -19.18 0.98 -2.74
N LEU A 66 -18.44 2.09 -2.79
CA LEU A 66 -18.62 3.29 -1.95
C LEU A 66 -19.40 4.40 -2.64
#